data_AF-A0A9N7URY2-F1
#
_entry.id   AF-A0A9N7URY2-F1
#
_cell.length_a   1.000
_cell.length_b   1.000
_cell.length_c   1.000
_cell.angle_alpha   90.00
_cell.angle_beta   90.00
_cell.angle_gamma   90.00
#
_symmetry.space_group_name_H-M   'P 1'
#
loop_
_entity.id
_entity.type
_entity.pdbx_description
1 polymer ?
#
loop_
_entity_poly.entity_id
_entity_poly.type
_entity_poly.pdbx_seq_one_letter_code
_entity_poly.pdbx_strand_id
1 'polypeptide(L)'
;MFAVCAVAAMCLMSVGHSAPMVCEQLVQPLDQPDPHHFEGKWALVAGSLNNVPAMEALRLRDSVTMYFTNSSNPSSLSYTQVNRFGDLCQHRRYNISVQESSFSFDAQRFELTESFLHTSCPDCLVMRWNVKSTRRSSMYLYLLSRRREVEQREMEEFRHQLRCYRLPAPVVMDPTRELCPEQPESRPTAAAQTEETTVGQSDMRPICM
;
A
#
# COMPACT_ATOMS: atom_id res chain seq x y z
N MET A 1 -23.56 -6.43 -58.98
CA MET A 1 -23.69 -4.97 -58.69
C MET A 1 -25.17 -4.71 -58.45
N PHE A 2 -25.69 -4.35 -57.28
CA PHE A 2 -25.14 -3.56 -56.18
C PHE A 2 -25.45 -4.21 -54.83
N ALA A 3 -24.47 -4.94 -54.31
CA ALA A 3 -24.35 -5.26 -52.90
C ALA A 3 -23.90 -3.99 -52.15
N VAL A 4 -24.77 -2.98 -52.04
CA VAL A 4 -24.43 -1.72 -51.33
C VAL A 4 -25.69 -1.09 -50.75
N CYS A 5 -26.43 -1.79 -49.88
CA CYS A 5 -27.47 -1.14 -49.06
C CYS A 5 -27.62 -1.74 -47.66
N ALA A 6 -26.82 -2.75 -47.28
CA ALA A 6 -26.95 -3.43 -45.98
C ALA A 6 -25.71 -3.29 -45.09
N VAL A 7 -24.94 -2.20 -45.23
CA VAL A 7 -23.77 -1.90 -44.36
C VAL A 7 -24.04 -0.65 -43.49
N ALA A 8 -25.30 -0.41 -43.14
CA ALA A 8 -25.68 0.63 -42.18
C ALA A 8 -26.10 0.03 -40.82
N ALA A 9 -25.51 -1.11 -40.43
CA ALA A 9 -25.95 -1.88 -39.25
C ALA A 9 -24.82 -2.31 -38.31
N MET A 10 -23.65 -1.67 -38.31
CA MET A 10 -22.60 -1.94 -37.31
C MET A 10 -21.93 -0.66 -36.80
N CYS A 11 -22.72 0.21 -36.18
CA CYS A 11 -22.22 1.14 -35.17
C CYS A 11 -22.98 0.91 -33.86
N LEU A 12 -23.00 -0.35 -33.40
CA LEU A 12 -23.19 -0.63 -31.98
C LEU A 12 -21.89 -0.20 -31.29
N MET A 13 -21.83 1.07 -30.91
CA MET A 13 -20.94 1.50 -29.85
C MET A 13 -21.36 0.71 -28.61
N SER A 14 -20.78 -0.47 -28.42
CA SER A 14 -20.85 -1.19 -27.17
C SER A 14 -20.06 -0.37 -26.15
N VAL A 15 -20.67 0.71 -25.66
CA VAL A 15 -20.31 1.26 -24.37
C VAL A 15 -20.74 0.18 -23.39
N GLY A 16 -19.84 -0.75 -23.13
CA GLY A 16 -19.93 -1.64 -22.00
C GLY A 16 -19.88 -0.74 -20.77
N HIS A 17 -21.04 -0.26 -20.31
CA HIS A 17 -21.19 0.17 -18.94
C HIS A 17 -20.98 -1.12 -18.13
N SER A 18 -19.75 -1.34 -17.69
CA SER A 18 -19.49 -2.24 -16.56
C SER A 18 -20.52 -1.86 -15.50
N ALA A 19 -21.36 -2.82 -15.08
CA ALA A 19 -22.37 -2.57 -14.06
C ALA A 19 -21.71 -1.80 -12.90
N PRO A 20 -22.37 -0.78 -12.32
CA PRO A 20 -21.78 -0.01 -11.23
C PRO A 20 -21.32 -0.98 -10.15
N MET A 21 -20.00 -1.09 -9.94
CA MET A 21 -19.46 -1.93 -8.89
C MET A 21 -20.00 -1.41 -7.56
N VAL A 22 -20.88 -2.19 -6.93
CA VAL A 22 -21.56 -1.77 -5.71
C VAL A 22 -20.54 -1.78 -4.58
N CYS A 23 -20.61 -0.80 -3.68
CA CYS A 23 -19.65 -0.67 -2.58
C CYS A 23 -19.46 -1.97 -1.78
N GLU A 24 -20.52 -2.78 -1.63
CA GLU A 24 -20.46 -4.09 -0.98
C GLU A 24 -19.35 -4.99 -1.51
N GLN A 25 -19.17 -5.06 -2.84
CA GLN A 25 -18.14 -5.87 -3.48
C GLN A 25 -16.75 -5.24 -3.33
N LEU A 26 -16.67 -3.92 -3.54
CA LEU A 26 -15.39 -3.19 -3.57
C LEU A 26 -14.71 -3.06 -2.21
N VAL A 27 -15.48 -3.10 -1.13
CA VAL A 27 -14.98 -2.97 0.24
C VAL A 27 -14.84 -4.31 0.97
N GLN A 28 -15.22 -5.41 0.30
CA GLN A 28 -15.11 -6.74 0.86
C GLN A 28 -13.64 -7.15 1.01
N PRO A 29 -13.20 -7.55 2.21
CA PRO A 29 -11.90 -8.18 2.40
C PRO A 29 -11.78 -9.48 1.59
N LEU A 30 -10.58 -9.81 1.13
CA LEU A 30 -10.30 -11.09 0.49
C LEU A 30 -10.44 -12.23 1.50
N ASP A 31 -11.26 -13.22 1.16
CA ASP A 31 -11.40 -14.46 1.93
C ASP A 31 -10.16 -15.34 1.68
N GLN A 32 -9.42 -15.67 2.75
CA GLN A 32 -8.20 -16.49 2.71
C GLN A 32 -7.18 -16.07 1.63
N PRO A 33 -6.48 -14.94 1.83
CA PRO A 33 -5.43 -14.50 0.91
C PRO A 33 -4.33 -15.56 0.79
N ASP A 34 -4.07 -16.05 -0.43
CA ASP A 34 -2.93 -16.94 -0.72
C ASP A 34 -1.62 -16.14 -0.52
N PRO A 35 -0.79 -16.46 0.49
CA PRO A 35 0.44 -15.73 0.78
C PRO A 35 1.40 -15.62 -0.41
N HIS A 36 1.39 -16.61 -1.32
CA HIS A 36 2.24 -16.60 -2.50
C HIS A 36 1.87 -15.51 -3.51
N HIS A 37 0.60 -15.11 -3.57
CA HIS A 37 0.16 -14.03 -4.46
C HIS A 37 0.77 -12.68 -4.06
N PHE A 38 1.01 -12.46 -2.76
CA PHE A 38 1.53 -11.22 -2.24
C PHE A 38 3.06 -11.11 -2.38
N GLU A 39 3.76 -12.22 -2.57
CA GLU A 39 5.21 -12.31 -2.43
C GLU A 39 5.98 -11.32 -3.35
N GLY A 40 7.03 -10.71 -2.81
CA GLY A 40 7.93 -9.84 -3.54
C GLY A 40 7.54 -8.37 -3.47
N LYS A 41 7.98 -7.63 -4.50
CA LYS A 41 7.98 -6.16 -4.54
C LYS A 41 6.68 -5.57 -5.08
N TRP A 42 6.19 -4.52 -4.41
CA TRP A 42 5.05 -3.71 -4.82
C TRP A 42 5.31 -2.23 -4.58
N ALA A 43 5.05 -1.40 -5.58
CA ALA A 43 5.13 0.05 -5.46
C ALA A 43 3.78 0.63 -5.04
N LEU A 44 3.80 1.62 -4.14
CA LEU A 44 2.62 2.44 -3.88
C LEU A 44 2.36 3.37 -5.07
N VAL A 45 1.18 3.26 -5.66
CA VAL A 45 0.73 4.12 -6.75
C VAL A 45 -0.12 5.26 -6.22
N ALA A 46 -1.03 4.96 -5.29
CA ALA A 46 -1.87 5.97 -4.66
C ALA A 46 -2.28 5.58 -3.24
N GLY A 47 -2.49 6.56 -2.38
CA GLY A 47 -2.94 6.32 -1.00
C GLY A 47 -3.84 7.43 -0.46
N SER A 48 -4.81 7.05 0.38
CA SER A 48 -5.68 8.01 1.06
C SER A 48 -5.90 7.63 2.52
N LEU A 49 -5.97 8.65 3.37
CA LEU A 49 -6.06 8.53 4.80
C LEU A 49 -7.10 9.52 5.33
N ASN A 50 -7.87 9.12 6.35
CA ASN A 50 -8.85 10.00 6.98
C ASN A 50 -8.23 11.00 7.99
N ASN A 51 -6.93 10.90 8.25
CA ASN A 51 -6.19 11.73 9.18
C ASN A 51 -5.29 12.71 8.43
N VAL A 52 -5.48 14.02 8.64
CA VAL A 52 -4.75 15.08 7.92
C VAL A 52 -3.23 15.00 8.14
N PRO A 53 -2.69 14.93 9.38
CA PRO A 53 -1.25 14.76 9.59
C PRO A 53 -0.64 13.57 8.84
N ALA A 54 -1.34 12.44 8.81
CA ALA A 54 -0.89 11.26 8.12
C ALA A 54 -0.95 11.43 6.58
N MET A 55 -1.96 12.13 6.05
CA MET A 55 -2.00 12.53 4.63
C MET A 55 -0.81 13.41 4.26
N GLU A 56 -0.49 14.42 5.06
CA GLU A 56 0.67 15.28 4.80
C GLU A 56 1.98 14.50 4.87
N ALA A 57 2.12 13.59 5.85
CA ALA A 57 3.29 12.72 5.95
C ALA A 57 3.42 11.76 4.74
N LEU A 58 2.32 11.39 4.09
CA LEU A 58 2.36 10.62 2.84
C LEU A 58 2.86 11.47 1.67
N ARG A 59 2.42 12.75 1.57
CA ARG A 59 2.84 13.67 0.49
C ARG A 59 4.32 14.00 0.50
N LEU A 60 4.98 13.93 1.66
CA LEU A 60 6.40 14.20 1.79
C LEU A 60 7.30 13.08 1.23
N ARG A 61 6.74 11.91 0.90
CA ARG A 61 7.50 10.77 0.39
C ARG A 61 7.60 10.86 -1.12
N ASP A 62 8.81 10.72 -1.66
CA ASP A 62 9.02 10.62 -3.11
C ASP A 62 8.47 9.30 -3.66
N SER A 63 8.66 8.21 -2.90
CA SER A 63 8.16 6.90 -3.25
C SER A 63 8.00 6.00 -2.04
N VAL A 64 7.16 4.97 -2.18
CA VAL A 64 6.99 3.91 -1.19
C VAL A 64 7.00 2.56 -1.90
N THR A 65 7.76 1.62 -1.35
CA THR A 65 7.81 0.23 -1.81
C THR A 65 7.48 -0.70 -0.66
N MET A 66 6.72 -1.76 -0.91
CA MET A 66 6.46 -2.83 0.04
C MET A 66 7.02 -4.14 -0.50
N TYR A 67 7.81 -4.82 0.32
CA TYR A 67 8.36 -6.14 0.02
C TYR A 67 7.69 -7.14 0.94
N PHE A 68 6.81 -7.98 0.41
CA PHE A 68 6.19 -9.05 1.16
C PHE A 68 7.07 -10.30 1.07
N THR A 69 7.36 -10.89 2.22
CA THR A 69 8.12 -12.14 2.31
C THR A 69 7.22 -13.20 2.91
N ASN A 70 7.11 -14.32 2.21
CA ASN A 70 6.42 -15.49 2.73
C ASN A 70 7.21 -16.05 3.93
N SER A 71 6.49 -16.55 4.92
CA SER A 71 7.11 -17.26 6.04
C SER A 71 6.85 -18.76 5.91
N SER A 72 7.70 -19.59 6.52
CA SER A 72 7.49 -21.04 6.53
C SER A 72 6.17 -21.46 7.22
N ASN A 73 5.53 -20.55 7.96
CA ASN A 73 4.23 -20.77 8.58
C ASN A 73 3.14 -20.16 7.68
N PRO A 74 2.18 -20.96 7.18
CA PRO A 74 1.11 -20.49 6.29
C PRO A 74 0.20 -19.44 6.95
N SER A 75 0.27 -19.32 8.29
CA SER A 75 -0.52 -18.39 9.09
C SER A 75 0.23 -17.08 9.40
N SER A 76 1.40 -16.84 8.80
CA SER A 76 2.13 -15.58 8.97
C SER A 76 2.72 -15.05 7.67
N LEU A 77 2.46 -13.77 7.41
CA LEU A 77 3.07 -12.99 6.34
C LEU A 77 3.95 -11.92 7.00
N SER A 78 4.96 -11.40 6.32
CA SER A 78 5.63 -10.19 6.81
C SER A 78 5.96 -9.29 5.64
N TYR A 79 6.01 -7.99 5.87
CA TYR A 79 6.44 -7.06 4.85
C TYR A 79 7.39 -6.01 5.38
N THR A 80 8.27 -5.56 4.50
CA THR A 80 9.11 -4.39 4.72
C THR A 80 8.60 -3.25 3.85
N GLN A 81 8.16 -2.18 4.47
CA GLN A 81 7.88 -0.92 3.80
C GLN A 81 9.14 -0.07 3.74
N VAL A 82 9.47 0.45 2.57
CA VAL A 82 10.60 1.34 2.34
C VAL A 82 10.07 2.66 1.81
N ASN A 83 10.32 3.75 2.54
CA ASN A 83 9.92 5.10 2.15
C ASN A 83 11.15 5.87 1.68
N ARG A 84 11.05 6.54 0.53
CA ARG A 84 12.09 7.42 0.01
C ARG A 84 11.79 8.88 0.32
N PHE A 85 12.81 9.62 0.75
CA PHE A 85 12.81 11.05 0.98
C PHE A 85 14.11 11.66 0.44
N GLY A 86 14.10 12.19 -0.78
CA GLY A 86 15.30 12.56 -1.52
C GLY A 86 16.21 11.35 -1.67
N ASP A 87 17.42 11.43 -1.11
CA ASP A 87 18.41 10.35 -1.13
C ASP A 87 18.31 9.41 0.09
N LEU A 88 17.39 9.68 1.02
CA LEU A 88 17.21 8.88 2.23
C LEU A 88 16.18 7.77 2.02
N CYS A 89 16.53 6.55 2.43
CA CYS A 89 15.65 5.40 2.47
C CYS A 89 15.36 4.97 3.90
N GLN A 90 14.08 4.99 4.29
CA GLN A 90 13.61 4.53 5.60
C GLN A 90 12.91 3.18 5.47
N HIS A 91 13.50 2.15 6.07
CA HIS A 91 12.96 0.78 6.11
C HIS A 91 12.17 0.54 7.40
N ARG A 92 10.99 -0.06 7.28
CA ARG A 92 10.14 -0.47 8.41
C ARG A 92 9.60 -1.87 8.17
N ARG A 93 9.88 -2.79 9.09
CA ARG A 93 9.41 -4.17 9.02
C ARG A 93 8.16 -4.37 9.87
N TYR A 94 7.18 -5.07 9.31
CA TYR A 94 5.92 -5.42 9.94
C TYR A 94 5.71 -6.93 9.86
N ASN A 95 5.36 -7.54 10.99
CA ASN A 95 5.03 -8.96 11.07
C ASN A 95 3.51 -9.11 11.07
N ILE A 96 2.96 -9.84 10.10
CA ILE A 96 1.54 -10.13 9.92
C ILE A 96 1.23 -11.53 10.40
N SER A 97 0.32 -11.66 11.36
CA SER A 97 -0.40 -12.92 11.57
C SER A 97 -1.59 -12.96 10.62
N VAL A 98 -1.61 -13.95 9.73
CA VAL A 98 -2.81 -14.35 8.99
C VAL A 98 -3.69 -15.14 9.97
N GLN A 99 -4.30 -14.41 10.89
CA GLN A 99 -5.27 -14.93 11.83
C GLN A 99 -6.24 -13.78 12.09
N GLU A 100 -7.43 -13.87 11.50
CA GLU A 100 -8.52 -12.90 11.72
C GLU A 100 -8.06 -11.43 11.73
N SER A 101 -7.38 -11.00 10.64
CA SER A 101 -7.18 -9.61 10.19
C SER A 101 -6.53 -8.58 11.14
N SER A 102 -6.09 -8.93 12.36
CA SER A 102 -5.65 -7.94 13.35
C SER A 102 -4.25 -8.18 13.89
N PHE A 103 -3.48 -7.10 13.95
CA PHE A 103 -2.14 -6.97 14.49
C PHE A 103 -2.24 -6.17 15.78
N SER A 104 -1.76 -6.76 16.87
CA SER A 104 -1.49 -6.00 18.08
C SER A 104 0.02 -5.93 18.26
N PHE A 105 0.56 -4.72 18.25
CA PHE A 105 1.84 -4.46 18.93
C PHE A 105 1.47 -4.02 20.33
N ASP A 106 2.04 -4.65 21.36
CA ASP A 106 1.96 -4.07 22.69
C ASP A 106 2.81 -2.80 22.75
N ALA A 107 2.17 -1.71 22.36
CA ALA A 107 2.48 -0.37 22.80
C ALA A 107 1.29 0.18 23.60
N GLN A 108 0.64 -0.67 24.41
CA GLN A 108 -0.45 -0.37 25.37
C GLN A 108 -1.65 0.48 24.89
N ARG A 109 -1.72 0.95 23.63
CA ARG A 109 -2.63 2.05 23.23
C ARG A 109 -3.28 1.95 21.84
N PHE A 110 -2.88 1.01 20.98
CA PHE A 110 -3.40 0.94 19.61
C PHE A 110 -3.70 -0.50 19.14
N GLU A 111 -4.83 -0.68 18.48
CA GLU A 111 -5.21 -1.89 17.74
C GLU A 111 -5.06 -1.62 16.24
N LEU A 112 -4.31 -2.45 15.52
CA LEU A 112 -4.13 -2.34 14.07
C LEU A 112 -4.87 -3.50 13.39
N THR A 113 -5.79 -3.22 12.47
CA THR A 113 -6.44 -4.24 11.64
C THR A 113 -6.07 -4.01 10.20
N GLU A 114 -5.51 -5.01 9.55
CA GLU A 114 -5.07 -4.98 8.15
C GLU A 114 -5.89 -5.96 7.32
N SER A 115 -6.30 -5.54 6.13
CA SER A 115 -7.08 -6.37 5.21
C SER A 115 -6.75 -6.00 3.76
N PHE A 116 -6.71 -6.99 2.88
CA PHE A 116 -6.65 -6.77 1.43
C PHE A 116 -8.06 -6.77 0.87
N LEU A 117 -8.35 -5.88 -0.06
CA LEU A 117 -9.67 -5.74 -0.68
C LEU A 117 -9.65 -6.29 -2.10
N HIS A 118 -10.84 -6.62 -2.61
CA HIS A 118 -11.03 -6.95 -4.01
C HIS A 118 -10.54 -5.83 -4.95
N THR A 119 -9.94 -6.22 -6.08
CA THR A 119 -9.67 -5.34 -7.22
C THR A 119 -9.71 -6.13 -8.53
N SER A 120 -10.11 -5.49 -9.62
CA SER A 120 -10.07 -6.08 -10.96
C SER A 120 -8.67 -6.01 -11.61
N CYS A 121 -7.73 -5.28 -11.02
CA CYS A 121 -6.36 -5.17 -11.49
C CYS A 121 -5.55 -6.43 -11.11
N PRO A 122 -5.06 -7.23 -12.07
CA PRO A 122 -4.42 -8.53 -11.80
C PRO A 122 -3.03 -8.41 -11.18
N ASP A 123 -2.40 -7.23 -11.30
CA ASP A 123 -1.08 -6.93 -10.78
C ASP A 123 -1.12 -5.74 -9.80
N CYS A 124 -2.25 -5.56 -9.12
CA CYS A 124 -2.43 -4.61 -8.02
C CYS A 124 -2.87 -5.28 -6.73
N LEU A 125 -2.63 -4.60 -5.61
CA LEU A 125 -3.23 -4.92 -4.31
C LEU A 125 -3.86 -3.67 -3.74
N VAL A 126 -5.06 -3.80 -3.18
CA VAL A 126 -5.68 -2.74 -2.39
C VAL A 126 -5.57 -3.12 -0.92
N MET A 127 -4.76 -2.37 -0.18
CA MET A 127 -4.44 -2.66 1.20
C MET A 127 -5.11 -1.64 2.12
N ARG A 128 -5.86 -2.12 3.10
CA ARG A 128 -6.58 -1.33 4.08
C ARG A 128 -5.99 -1.53 5.48
N TRP A 129 -5.73 -0.43 6.17
CA TRP A 129 -5.43 -0.44 7.60
C TRP A 129 -6.48 0.32 8.39
N ASN A 130 -6.76 -0.17 9.59
CA ASN A 130 -7.49 0.55 10.63
C ASN A 130 -6.62 0.60 11.87
N VAL A 131 -6.26 1.79 12.30
CA VAL A 131 -5.55 2.01 13.56
C VAL A 131 -6.57 2.58 14.53
N LYS A 132 -6.97 1.80 15.52
CA LYS A 132 -7.86 2.23 16.59
C LYS A 132 -7.07 2.47 17.86
N SER A 133 -7.46 3.49 18.60
CA SER A 133 -7.04 3.75 19.98
C SER A 133 -8.27 4.18 20.77
N THR A 134 -8.11 4.32 22.08
CA THR A 134 -9.19 4.83 22.95
C THR A 134 -9.73 6.20 22.54
N ARG A 135 -8.94 7.01 21.82
CA ARG A 135 -9.31 8.41 21.47
C ARG A 135 -9.46 8.67 19.97
N ARG A 136 -8.92 7.80 19.12
CA ARG A 136 -8.80 8.05 17.67
C ARG A 136 -8.93 6.76 16.89
N SER A 137 -9.57 6.85 15.72
CA SER A 137 -9.62 5.79 14.72
C SER A 137 -9.15 6.38 13.39
N SER A 138 -8.08 5.81 12.85
CA SER A 138 -7.52 6.20 11.56
C SER A 138 -7.71 5.06 10.56
N MET A 139 -8.13 5.41 9.34
CA MET A 139 -8.29 4.47 8.23
C MET A 139 -7.40 4.91 7.07
N TYR A 140 -6.73 3.92 6.49
CA TYR A 140 -5.75 4.08 5.44
C TYR A 140 -6.11 3.12 4.31
N LEU A 141 -6.07 3.59 3.07
CA LEU A 141 -6.28 2.75 1.90
C LEU A 141 -5.18 3.04 0.87
N TYR A 142 -4.41 2.02 0.51
CA TYR A 142 -3.33 2.10 -0.47
C TYR A 142 -3.62 1.21 -1.67
N LEU A 143 -3.35 1.74 -2.85
CA LEU A 143 -3.24 1.01 -4.10
C LEU A 143 -1.78 0.73 -4.39
N LEU A 144 -1.40 -0.54 -4.26
CA LEU A 144 -0.08 -1.05 -4.60
C LEU A 144 -0.13 -1.70 -5.99
N SER A 145 0.96 -1.65 -6.75
CA SER A 145 1.07 -2.33 -8.04
C SER A 145 2.48 -2.88 -8.26
N ARG A 146 2.59 -3.91 -9.10
CA ARG A 146 3.88 -4.35 -9.66
C ARG A 146 4.45 -3.30 -10.63
N ARG A 147 3.58 -2.49 -11.23
CA ARG A 147 3.93 -1.36 -12.09
C ARG A 147 4.10 -0.07 -11.28
N ARG A 148 4.65 0.96 -11.92
CA ARG A 148 4.75 2.31 -11.36
C ARG A 148 3.48 3.15 -11.60
N GLU A 149 2.71 2.78 -12.61
CA GLU A 149 1.45 3.42 -13.00
C GLU A 149 0.42 2.34 -13.29
N VAL A 150 -0.84 2.68 -13.06
CA VAL A 150 -2.00 1.84 -13.34
C VAL A 150 -2.82 2.47 -14.45
N GLU A 151 -3.66 1.68 -15.11
CA GLU A 151 -4.58 2.17 -16.11
C GLU A 151 -5.65 3.08 -15.48
N GLN A 152 -6.24 3.95 -16.29
CA GLN A 152 -7.26 4.89 -15.82
C GLN A 152 -8.44 4.17 -15.14
N ARG A 153 -8.89 3.03 -15.70
CA ARG A 153 -9.98 2.23 -15.12
C ARG A 153 -9.64 1.68 -13.73
N GLU A 154 -8.39 1.27 -13.52
CA GLU A 154 -7.89 0.71 -12.25
C GLU A 154 -7.83 1.81 -11.18
N MET A 155 -7.38 3.01 -11.56
CA MET A 155 -7.39 4.19 -10.69
C MET A 155 -8.83 4.65 -10.35
N GLU A 156 -9.75 4.58 -11.30
CA GLU A 156 -11.16 4.93 -11.09
C GLU A 156 -11.88 3.96 -10.14
N GLU A 157 -11.60 2.66 -10.26
CA GLU A 157 -12.03 1.63 -9.31
C GLU A 157 -11.52 1.94 -7.90
N PHE A 158 -10.23 2.25 -7.76
CA PHE A 158 -9.66 2.64 -6.47
C PHE A 158 -10.33 3.90 -5.90
N ARG A 159 -10.56 4.93 -6.73
CA ARG A 159 -11.33 6.12 -6.31
C ARG A 159 -12.76 5.78 -5.89
N HIS A 160 -13.37 4.74 -6.46
CA HIS A 160 -14.68 4.24 -6.03
C HIS A 160 -14.60 3.62 -4.64
N GLN A 161 -13.60 2.78 -4.36
CA GLN A 161 -13.35 2.25 -3.02
C GLN A 161 -13.19 3.37 -1.99
N LEU A 162 -12.44 4.44 -2.32
CA LEU A 162 -12.30 5.60 -1.46
C LEU A 162 -13.64 6.27 -1.14
N ARG A 163 -14.53 6.43 -2.15
CA ARG A 163 -15.87 6.99 -1.94
C ARG A 163 -16.72 6.10 -1.04
N CYS A 164 -16.66 4.78 -1.19
CA CYS A 164 -17.37 3.84 -0.32
C CYS A 164 -16.97 4.00 1.15
N TYR A 165 -15.68 4.26 1.42
CA TYR A 165 -15.16 4.55 2.75
C TYR A 165 -15.23 6.02 3.18
N ARG A 166 -15.71 6.92 2.31
CA ARG A 166 -15.72 8.38 2.51
C ARG A 166 -14.32 8.95 2.81
N LEU A 167 -13.30 8.36 2.20
CA LEU A 167 -11.93 8.87 2.25
C LEU A 167 -11.73 10.03 1.28
N PRO A 168 -10.80 10.97 1.57
CA PRO A 168 -10.49 12.06 0.67
C PRO A 168 -9.85 11.56 -0.64
N ALA A 169 -9.69 12.47 -1.59
CA ALA A 169 -8.92 12.19 -2.81
C ALA A 169 -7.50 11.70 -2.45
N PRO A 170 -6.96 10.71 -3.17
CA PRO A 170 -5.69 10.11 -2.82
C PRO A 170 -4.53 11.04 -3.15
N VAL A 171 -3.43 10.86 -2.42
CA VAL A 171 -2.10 11.23 -2.88
C VAL A 171 -1.70 10.22 -3.95
N VAL A 172 -1.39 10.71 -5.15
CA VAL A 172 -0.86 9.88 -6.24
C VAL A 172 0.66 10.06 -6.27
N MET A 173 1.39 8.96 -6.28
CA MET A 173 2.85 8.97 -6.30
C MET A 173 3.35 9.31 -7.71
N ASP A 174 4.43 10.09 -7.79
CA ASP A 174 5.10 10.38 -9.07
C ASP A 174 5.87 9.13 -9.53
N PRO A 175 5.50 8.52 -10.67
CA PRO A 175 6.10 7.27 -11.14
C PRO A 175 7.56 7.44 -11.57
N THR A 176 7.97 8.67 -11.91
CA THR A 176 9.33 9.02 -12.34
C THR A 176 10.31 9.11 -11.18
N ARG A 177 9.81 9.25 -9.95
CA ARG A 177 10.64 9.21 -8.74
C ARG A 177 11.24 7.84 -8.56
N GLU A 178 12.53 7.82 -8.26
CA GLU A 178 13.26 6.60 -7.99
C GLU A 178 12.68 5.84 -6.80
N LEU A 179 12.82 4.52 -6.83
CA LEU A 179 12.62 3.68 -5.66
C LEU A 179 13.91 3.58 -4.86
N CYS A 180 13.78 3.22 -3.59
CA CYS A 180 14.94 2.78 -2.82
C CYS A 180 15.46 1.42 -3.34
N PRO A 181 16.77 1.17 -3.26
CA PRO A 181 17.35 -0.14 -3.53
C PRO A 181 16.80 -1.20 -2.57
N GLU A 182 16.79 -2.46 -3.01
CA GLU A 182 16.22 -3.58 -2.25
C GLU A 182 17.02 -3.90 -0.97
N GLN A 183 18.32 -3.62 -0.98
CA GLN A 183 19.19 -3.68 0.20
C GLN A 183 19.70 -2.27 0.52
N PRO A 184 19.84 -1.91 1.80
CA PRO A 184 20.64 -0.74 2.14
C PRO A 184 22.04 -0.99 1.61
N GLU A 185 22.54 -0.13 0.73
CA GLU A 185 23.91 -0.22 0.24
C GLU A 185 24.84 -0.33 1.46
N SER A 186 25.47 -1.48 1.63
CA SER A 186 26.54 -1.63 2.61
C SER A 186 27.65 -0.71 2.17
N ARG A 187 27.77 0.47 2.78
CA ARG A 187 28.98 1.28 2.65
C ARG A 187 30.17 0.38 2.97
N PRO A 188 31.22 0.33 2.15
CA PRO A 188 32.46 -0.32 2.54
C PRO A 188 32.95 0.36 3.82
N THR A 189 32.97 -0.40 4.91
CA THR A 189 33.55 0.04 6.17
C THR A 189 35.04 0.25 5.92
N ALA A 190 35.44 1.50 5.69
CA ALA A 190 36.85 1.87 5.83
C ALA A 190 37.23 1.54 7.28
N ALA A 191 38.17 0.60 7.43
CA ALA A 191 38.68 0.18 8.71
C ALA A 191 39.20 1.40 9.49
N ALA A 192 38.70 1.59 10.70
CA ALA A 192 39.36 2.39 11.71
C ALA A 192 39.40 1.57 13.00
N GLN A 193 40.61 1.23 13.40
CA GLN A 193 40.94 0.58 14.66
C GLN A 193 40.72 1.56 15.82
N THR A 194 40.15 1.01 16.89
CA THR A 194 40.39 1.28 18.33
C THR A 194 40.22 2.71 18.87
N GLU A 195 39.26 2.90 19.79
CA GLU A 195 39.54 3.20 21.20
C GLU A 195 38.24 3.19 22.05
N GLU A 196 38.31 2.53 23.20
CA GLU A 196 37.33 2.57 24.28
C GLU A 196 37.19 3.99 24.85
N THR A 197 35.97 4.44 25.14
CA THR A 197 35.65 5.15 26.39
C THR A 197 34.15 5.04 26.68
N THR A 198 33.87 4.75 27.94
CA THR A 198 32.61 4.33 28.55
C THR A 198 31.70 5.50 28.96
N VAL A 199 30.39 5.19 28.99
CA VAL A 199 29.28 5.81 29.77
C VAL A 199 28.78 7.22 29.38
N GLY A 200 27.48 7.28 29.04
CA GLY A 200 26.71 8.53 29.03
C GLY A 200 25.28 8.35 28.53
N GLN A 201 24.41 7.83 29.39
CA GLN A 201 22.97 7.67 29.17
C GLN A 201 22.27 9.03 28.95
N SER A 202 21.57 9.19 27.82
CA SER A 202 20.50 10.21 27.71
C SER A 202 19.48 9.86 26.61
N ASP A 203 18.34 9.37 27.09
CA ASP A 203 16.97 9.75 26.71
C ASP A 203 16.75 10.26 25.26
N MET A 204 16.22 9.40 24.39
CA MET A 204 15.59 9.85 23.14
C MET A 204 14.22 9.20 22.97
N ARG A 205 13.21 9.98 23.35
CA ARG A 205 11.79 9.72 23.20
C ARG A 205 11.44 9.30 21.76
N PRO A 206 10.60 8.28 21.55
CA PRO A 206 10.00 8.06 20.25
C PRO A 206 8.96 9.15 19.99
N ILE A 207 9.13 9.87 18.88
CA ILE A 207 8.13 10.75 18.30
C ILE A 207 6.94 9.85 17.91
N CYS A 208 5.92 9.83 18.77
CA CYS A 208 4.63 9.27 18.44
C CYS A 208 3.96 10.14 17.38
N MET A 209 3.63 9.54 16.23
CA MET A 209 2.53 10.02 15.37
C MET A 209 1.19 9.54 15.94
#